data_AF-A0A821RWY0-F1
#
_entry.id   AF-A0A821RWY0-F1
#
_cell.length_a   1.000
_cell.length_b   1.000
_cell.length_c   1.000
_cell.angle_alpha   90.00
_cell.angle_beta   90.00
_cell.angle_gamma   90.00
#
_symmetry.space_group_name_H-M   'P 1'
#
loop_
_entity.id
_entity.type
_entity.pdbx_description
1 polymer ?
#
loop_
_entity_poly.entity_id
_entity_poly.type
_entity_poly.pdbx_seq_one_letter_code
_entity_poly.pdbx_strand_id
1 'polypeptide(L)'
;MYISRLFYEFSFLILIFKVFTIQSEEIPYDTIVGFGDSTTDTGNVYNLTGFKWPVVPPYYNGRFSNGKLWIEKLGISNLINNAYGGATTDNNLVQGFTALNLAVPGVRQQITKYINTTNLTQVNFHRIIYIIWAGA
;
A
#
# COMPACT_ATOMS: atom_id res chain seq x y z
N MET A 1 -56.51 5.99 58.41
CA MET A 1 -55.34 6.88 58.31
C MET A 1 -54.29 6.10 57.51
N TYR A 2 -54.40 6.12 56.17
CA TYR A 2 -53.46 6.85 55.28
C TYR A 2 -52.01 6.58 55.70
N ILE A 3 -51.23 5.74 55.03
CA ILE A 3 -50.59 5.95 53.71
C ILE A 3 -50.21 4.55 53.18
N SER A 4 -50.94 3.93 52.23
CA SER A 4 -50.88 4.10 50.77
C SER A 4 -49.51 3.84 50.13
N ARG A 5 -49.43 2.70 49.43
CA ARG A 5 -48.81 2.55 48.10
C ARG A 5 -47.38 3.11 47.95
N LEU A 6 -46.39 2.27 48.22
CA LEU A 6 -45.09 2.31 47.54
C LEU A 6 -44.53 0.89 47.37
N PHE A 7 -45.40 -0.05 47.00
CA PHE A 7 -45.01 -1.14 46.11
C PHE A 7 -45.17 -0.59 44.68
N TYR A 8 -44.19 -0.85 43.79
CA TYR A 8 -44.27 -0.80 42.32
C TYR A 8 -43.54 0.27 41.47
N GLU A 9 -42.54 1.03 41.93
CA GLU A 9 -41.81 1.94 41.00
C GLU A 9 -40.29 1.97 41.22
N PHE A 10 -39.65 0.80 41.30
CA PHE A 10 -38.20 0.67 41.00
C PHE A 10 -37.94 -0.54 40.10
N SER A 11 -38.93 -0.88 39.27
CA SER A 11 -38.71 -1.69 38.07
C SER A 11 -38.72 -0.72 36.89
N PHE A 12 -37.88 -0.98 35.89
CA PHE A 12 -37.59 -0.13 34.72
C PHE A 12 -36.58 0.99 34.97
N LEU A 13 -35.29 0.69 34.78
CA LEU A 13 -34.67 0.89 33.47
C LEU A 13 -33.17 0.55 33.59
N ILE A 14 -32.82 -0.74 33.52
CA ILE A 14 -31.44 -1.09 33.16
C ILE A 14 -31.32 -0.68 31.69
N LEU A 15 -30.71 0.48 31.45
CA LEU A 15 -30.28 0.89 30.12
C LEU A 15 -29.30 -0.17 29.64
N ILE A 16 -29.77 -1.13 28.84
CA ILE A 16 -28.88 -2.02 28.08
C ILE A 16 -28.24 -1.12 27.03
N PHE A 17 -27.12 -0.48 27.37
CA PHE A 17 -26.18 -0.01 26.38
C PHE A 17 -25.71 -1.27 25.64
N LYS A 18 -26.35 -1.60 24.51
CA LYS A 18 -25.69 -2.42 23.50
C LYS A 18 -24.48 -1.60 23.06
N VAL A 19 -23.34 -1.90 23.66
CA VAL A 19 -22.06 -1.60 23.04
C VAL A 19 -22.09 -2.39 21.75
N PHE A 20 -22.42 -1.73 20.64
CA PHE A 20 -22.12 -2.28 19.33
C PHE A 20 -20.61 -2.33 19.27
N THR A 21 -20.03 -3.50 19.55
CA THR A 21 -18.68 -3.78 19.12
C THR A 21 -18.72 -3.70 17.60
N ILE A 22 -18.19 -2.61 17.06
CA ILE A 22 -17.80 -2.57 15.65
C ILE A 22 -16.78 -3.68 15.52
N GLN A 23 -17.19 -4.81 14.95
CA GLN A 23 -16.25 -5.83 14.51
C GLN A 23 -15.45 -5.15 13.40
N SER A 24 -14.23 -4.72 13.68
CA SER A 24 -13.33 -4.35 12.60
C SER A 24 -13.07 -5.62 11.82
N GLU A 25 -13.46 -5.66 10.54
CA GLU A 25 -12.86 -6.63 9.65
C GLU A 25 -11.36 -6.39 9.67
N GLU A 26 -10.62 -7.41 10.09
CA GLU A 26 -9.18 -7.41 9.95
C GLU A 26 -8.88 -7.20 8.46
N ILE A 27 -7.94 -6.31 8.12
CA ILE A 27 -7.53 -6.15 6.72
C ILE A 27 -7.10 -7.55 6.26
N PRO A 28 -7.80 -8.17 5.28
CA PRO A 28 -7.55 -9.57 4.95
C PRO A 28 -6.18 -9.76 4.28
N TYR A 29 -5.50 -8.64 4.00
CA TYR A 29 -4.23 -8.54 3.31
C TYR A 29 -3.14 -8.09 4.27
N ASP A 30 -2.05 -8.85 4.31
CA ASP A 30 -0.83 -8.46 5.01
C ASP A 30 0.30 -8.05 4.06
N THR A 31 0.09 -8.21 2.75
CA THR A 31 1.11 -7.96 1.74
C THR A 31 0.56 -7.13 0.57
N ILE A 32 1.30 -6.10 0.19
CA ILE A 32 1.14 -5.38 -1.08
C ILE A 32 2.26 -5.80 -2.02
N VAL A 33 1.91 -6.11 -3.26
CA VAL A 33 2.87 -6.18 -4.38
C VAL A 33 2.58 -5.05 -5.33
N GLY A 34 3.45 -4.03 -5.35
CA GLY A 34 3.29 -2.82 -6.16
C GLY A 34 4.12 -2.85 -7.44
N PHE A 35 3.52 -2.40 -8.54
CA PHE A 35 4.16 -2.16 -9.83
C PHE A 35 3.82 -0.75 -10.31
N GLY A 36 4.73 -0.10 -11.01
CA GLY A 36 4.47 1.27 -11.47
C GLY A 36 5.69 2.10 -11.78
N ASP A 37 5.47 3.41 -11.71
CA ASP A 37 6.43 4.46 -11.99
C ASP A 37 6.89 5.21 -10.71
N SER A 38 7.28 6.47 -10.86
CA SER A 38 7.77 7.35 -9.79
C SER A 38 6.76 7.57 -8.66
N THR A 39 5.46 7.49 -8.96
CA THR A 39 4.39 7.66 -7.97
C THR A 39 4.28 6.50 -6.98
N THR A 40 4.90 5.38 -7.33
CA THR A 40 4.89 4.13 -6.54
C THR A 40 6.29 3.72 -6.09
N ASP A 41 7.35 4.10 -6.80
CA ASP A 41 8.74 3.74 -6.48
C ASP A 41 9.21 4.27 -5.12
N THR A 42 9.42 3.35 -4.17
CA THR A 42 9.89 3.65 -2.81
C THR A 42 11.43 3.68 -2.66
N GLY A 43 12.18 3.62 -3.75
CA GLY A 43 13.65 3.79 -3.77
C GLY A 43 14.42 2.87 -4.74
N ASN A 44 13.76 2.09 -5.59
CA ASN A 44 14.41 1.23 -6.58
C ASN A 44 15.28 2.04 -7.53
N VAL A 45 14.78 3.14 -8.07
CA VAL A 45 15.59 4.02 -8.94
C VAL A 45 16.65 4.78 -8.17
N TYR A 46 16.37 5.17 -6.94
CA TYR A 46 17.36 5.80 -6.09
C TYR A 46 18.58 4.89 -5.87
N ASN A 47 18.33 3.61 -5.61
CA ASN A 47 19.39 2.60 -5.52
C ASN A 47 20.09 2.37 -6.86
N LEU A 48 19.33 2.22 -7.95
CA LEU A 48 19.86 2.00 -9.31
C LEU A 48 20.82 3.11 -9.75
N THR A 49 20.54 4.35 -9.37
CA THR A 49 21.33 5.53 -9.76
C THR A 49 22.52 5.79 -8.84
N GLY A 50 22.76 4.91 -7.85
CA GLY A 50 23.79 5.11 -6.85
C GLY A 50 23.50 6.32 -5.95
N PHE A 51 22.23 6.47 -5.55
CA PHE A 51 21.72 7.53 -4.67
C PHE A 51 21.78 8.95 -5.29
N LYS A 52 21.72 9.05 -6.62
CA LYS A 52 21.84 10.33 -7.34
C LYS A 52 20.52 10.88 -7.86
N TRP A 53 19.52 10.04 -8.07
CA TRP A 53 18.21 10.46 -8.58
C TRP A 53 17.07 9.62 -8.00
N PRO A 54 16.01 10.22 -7.43
CA PRO A 54 15.79 11.66 -7.29
C PRO A 54 16.78 12.34 -6.33
N VAL A 55 17.09 13.63 -6.54
CA VAL A 55 18.03 14.39 -5.70
C VAL A 55 17.37 14.71 -4.36
N VAL A 56 18.04 14.35 -3.27
CA VAL A 56 17.60 14.60 -1.90
C VAL A 56 18.45 15.72 -1.30
N PRO A 57 17.92 16.89 -0.90
CA PRO A 57 16.53 17.42 -1.02
C PRO A 57 16.18 17.98 -2.42
N PRO A 58 14.88 18.23 -2.77
CA PRO A 58 13.68 18.26 -1.92
C PRO A 58 12.94 16.92 -1.78
N TYR A 59 13.41 15.88 -2.49
CA TYR A 59 12.82 14.56 -2.42
C TYR A 59 13.15 13.85 -1.10
N TYR A 60 12.27 12.96 -0.66
CA TYR A 60 12.38 12.26 0.61
C TYR A 60 12.97 10.87 0.42
N ASN A 61 14.21 10.65 0.88
CA ASN A 61 14.80 9.32 1.04
C ASN A 61 14.62 8.40 -0.19
N GLY A 62 14.84 8.94 -1.39
CA GLY A 62 14.70 8.23 -2.66
C GLY A 62 13.29 8.15 -3.27
N ARG A 63 12.25 8.71 -2.62
CA ARG A 63 10.89 8.82 -3.18
C ARG A 63 10.79 10.04 -4.08
N PHE A 64 9.99 9.96 -5.14
CA PHE A 64 9.61 11.12 -5.96
C PHE A 64 8.52 11.99 -5.30
N SER A 65 8.62 12.15 -3.97
CA SER A 65 7.75 13.00 -3.15
C SER A 65 8.57 13.62 -2.02
N ASN A 66 8.03 14.61 -1.33
CA ASN A 66 8.60 15.22 -0.12
C ASN A 66 8.31 14.41 1.15
N GLY A 67 7.80 13.18 1.02
CA GLY A 67 7.53 12.26 2.12
C GLY A 67 7.25 10.85 1.62
N LYS A 68 6.63 10.04 2.49
CA LYS A 68 6.14 8.70 2.11
C LYS A 68 5.10 8.79 0.98
N LEU A 69 5.18 7.86 0.04
CA LEU A 69 4.22 7.72 -1.05
C LEU A 69 2.88 7.16 -0.55
N TRP A 70 1.85 7.25 -1.39
CA TRP A 70 0.50 6.77 -1.08
C TRP A 70 0.48 5.28 -0.70
N ILE A 71 1.26 4.45 -1.42
CA ILE A 71 1.33 3.00 -1.19
C ILE A 71 1.92 2.65 0.19
N GLU A 72 2.79 3.49 0.74
CA GLU A 72 3.38 3.33 2.07
C GLU A 72 2.41 3.75 3.20
N LYS A 73 1.29 4.39 2.86
CA LYS A 73 0.29 4.90 3.81
C LYS A 73 -0.94 3.99 3.93
N LEU A 74 -0.98 2.88 3.19
CA LEU A 74 -2.10 1.93 3.20
C LEU A 74 -2.20 1.09 4.48
N GLY A 75 -1.20 1.11 5.36
CA GLY A 75 -1.24 0.41 6.65
C GLY A 75 -1.05 -1.11 6.57
N ILE A 76 -0.64 -1.64 5.42
CA ILE A 76 -0.31 -3.05 5.22
C ILE A 76 1.16 -3.29 5.57
N SER A 77 1.43 -4.34 6.34
CA SER A 77 2.72 -4.56 7.01
C SER A 77 3.86 -4.91 6.04
N ASN A 78 3.59 -5.69 4.99
CA ASN A 78 4.58 -6.09 4.01
C ASN A 78 4.36 -5.37 2.67
N LEU A 79 5.39 -4.68 2.17
CA LEU A 79 5.35 -3.99 0.88
C LEU A 79 6.49 -4.50 0.00
N ILE A 80 6.13 -5.26 -1.03
CA ILE A 80 7.02 -5.72 -2.09
C ILE A 80 6.86 -4.75 -3.27
N ASN A 81 7.79 -3.79 -3.37
CA ASN A 81 7.70 -2.74 -4.37
C ASN A 81 8.61 -3.02 -5.58
N ASN A 82 8.00 -3.24 -6.75
CA ASN A 82 8.68 -3.48 -8.01
C ASN A 82 8.65 -2.26 -8.95
N ALA A 83 8.11 -1.12 -8.50
CA ALA A 83 7.99 0.09 -9.32
C ALA A 83 9.36 0.75 -9.52
N TYR A 84 9.55 1.39 -10.68
CA TYR A 84 10.76 2.15 -11.01
C TYR A 84 10.36 3.52 -11.55
N GLY A 85 10.88 4.59 -10.95
CA GLY A 85 10.76 5.95 -11.50
C GLY A 85 11.15 6.05 -12.97
N GLY A 86 10.27 6.63 -13.80
CA GLY A 86 10.47 6.72 -15.25
C GLY A 86 10.08 5.45 -16.03
N ALA A 87 9.46 4.46 -15.38
CA ALA A 87 8.89 3.32 -16.06
C ALA A 87 7.73 3.72 -16.98
N THR A 88 7.72 3.14 -18.17
CA THR A 88 6.57 3.11 -19.09
C THR A 88 5.72 1.86 -18.82
N THR A 89 4.61 1.70 -19.54
CA THR A 89 3.76 0.50 -19.42
C THR A 89 4.44 -0.75 -20.00
N ASP A 90 5.15 -0.64 -21.12
CA ASP A 90 5.91 -1.72 -21.76
C ASP A 90 7.15 -1.18 -22.49
N ASN A 91 8.34 -1.69 -22.14
CA ASN A 91 9.59 -1.33 -22.83
C ASN A 91 9.66 -1.79 -24.29
N ASN A 92 8.83 -2.75 -24.71
CA ASN A 92 8.74 -3.13 -26.13
C ASN A 92 8.08 -2.05 -26.99
N LEU A 93 7.31 -1.14 -26.39
CA LEU A 93 6.67 -0.02 -27.06
C LEU A 93 7.49 1.25 -26.88
N VAL A 94 7.84 1.57 -25.63
CA VAL A 94 8.65 2.73 -25.27
C VAL A 94 9.56 2.37 -24.10
N GLN A 95 10.87 2.46 -24.27
CA GLN A 95 11.83 2.22 -23.18
C GLN A 95 11.72 3.33 -22.11
N GLY A 96 11.57 2.91 -20.85
CA GLY A 96 11.62 3.82 -19.71
C GLY A 96 13.06 4.18 -19.33
N PHE A 97 13.28 5.41 -18.88
CA PHE A 97 14.61 5.89 -18.46
C PHE A 97 14.55 6.72 -17.18
N THR A 98 15.64 6.69 -16.45
CA THR A 98 15.93 7.69 -15.40
C THR A 98 16.39 9.01 -16.03
N ALA A 99 16.39 10.10 -15.24
CA ALA A 99 17.00 11.38 -15.67
C ALA A 99 18.51 11.29 -15.94
N LEU A 100 19.17 10.18 -15.58
CA LEU A 100 20.58 9.90 -15.85
C LEU A 100 20.78 8.98 -17.08
N ASN A 101 19.75 8.81 -17.91
CA ASN A 101 19.75 7.94 -19.09
C ASN A 101 20.02 6.45 -18.79
N LEU A 102 19.77 6.00 -17.56
CA LEU A 102 19.76 4.58 -17.22
C LEU A 102 18.40 3.97 -17.56
N ALA A 103 18.38 2.85 -18.27
CA ALA A 103 17.15 2.13 -18.61
C ALA A 103 16.49 1.56 -17.34
N VAL A 104 15.16 1.65 -17.27
CA VAL A 104 14.34 1.07 -16.19
C VAL A 104 13.28 0.13 -16.76
N PRO A 105 12.91 -0.93 -16.02
CA PRO A 105 11.88 -1.86 -16.48
C PRO A 105 10.51 -1.17 -16.53
N GLY A 106 9.83 -1.31 -17.67
CA GLY A 106 8.41 -0.97 -17.80
C GLY A 106 7.55 -1.92 -16.96
N VAL A 107 6.29 -1.56 -16.72
CA VAL A 107 5.39 -2.34 -15.86
C VAL A 107 5.28 -3.80 -16.28
N ARG A 108 5.20 -4.08 -17.60
CA ARG A 108 5.20 -5.46 -18.11
C ARG A 108 6.47 -6.23 -17.71
N GLN A 109 7.63 -5.60 -17.76
CA GLN A 109 8.91 -6.18 -17.36
C GLN A 109 8.98 -6.37 -15.84
N GLN A 110 8.43 -5.43 -15.05
CA GLN A 110 8.34 -5.55 -13.59
C GLN A 110 7.50 -6.77 -13.18
N ILE A 111 6.33 -6.96 -13.81
CA ILE A 111 5.45 -8.12 -13.58
C ILE A 111 6.14 -9.42 -14.00
N THR A 112 6.72 -9.45 -15.20
CA THR A 112 7.46 -10.62 -15.70
C THR A 112 8.59 -11.01 -14.75
N LYS A 113 9.37 -10.04 -14.28
CA LYS A 113 10.43 -10.27 -13.29
C LYS A 113 9.85 -10.87 -12.02
N TYR A 114 8.80 -10.29 -11.46
CA TYR A 114 8.16 -10.78 -10.24
C TYR A 114 7.69 -12.23 -10.37
N ILE A 115 6.99 -12.59 -11.45
CA ILE A 115 6.52 -13.96 -11.68
C ILE A 115 7.70 -14.92 -11.79
N ASN A 116 8.76 -14.54 -12.50
CA ASN A 116 9.92 -15.41 -12.74
C ASN A 116 10.80 -15.61 -11.49
N THR A 117 10.83 -14.64 -10.56
CA THR A 117 11.66 -14.72 -9.36
C THR A 117 10.90 -15.18 -8.12
N THR A 118 9.57 -15.24 -8.17
CA THR A 118 8.74 -15.61 -7.02
C THR A 118 8.39 -17.09 -7.06
N ASN A 119 8.62 -17.80 -5.95
CA ASN A 119 8.10 -19.16 -5.81
C ASN A 119 6.59 -19.13 -5.54
N LEU A 120 5.80 -19.19 -6.61
CA LEU A 120 4.34 -19.08 -6.55
C LEU A 120 3.66 -20.18 -5.70
N THR A 121 4.34 -21.30 -5.43
CA THR A 121 3.79 -22.39 -4.58
C THR A 121 3.74 -22.03 -3.10
N GLN A 122 4.52 -21.03 -2.66
CA GLN A 122 4.59 -20.57 -1.28
C GLN A 122 3.80 -19.28 -1.04
N VAL A 123 3.20 -18.72 -2.09
CA VAL A 123 2.45 -17.47 -2.03
C VAL A 123 1.02 -17.73 -1.61
N ASN A 124 0.57 -17.09 -0.53
CA ASN A 124 -0.84 -17.05 -0.16
C ASN A 124 -1.54 -15.90 -0.89
N PHE A 125 -2.05 -16.16 -2.09
CA PHE A 125 -2.71 -15.15 -2.93
C PHE A 125 -3.93 -14.49 -2.27
N HIS A 126 -4.58 -15.14 -1.29
CA HIS A 126 -5.72 -14.56 -0.58
C HIS A 126 -5.33 -13.43 0.37
N ARG A 127 -4.03 -13.27 0.69
CA ARG A 127 -3.51 -12.25 1.60
C ARG A 127 -2.71 -11.15 0.90
N ILE A 128 -2.70 -11.15 -0.43
CA ILE A 128 -1.96 -10.18 -1.25
C ILE A 128 -2.92 -9.24 -1.98
N ILE A 129 -2.63 -7.94 -1.92
CA ILE A 129 -3.15 -6.97 -2.90
C ILE A 129 -2.06 -6.68 -3.93
N TYR A 130 -2.40 -6.90 -5.20
CA TYR A 130 -1.58 -6.44 -6.32
C TYR A 130 -2.01 -5.04 -6.72
N ILE A 131 -1.05 -4.14 -6.86
CA ILE A 131 -1.26 -2.75 -7.25
C ILE A 131 -0.47 -2.47 -8.52
N ILE A 132 -1.14 -1.90 -9.53
CA ILE A 132 -0.50 -1.39 -10.74
C ILE A 132 -0.91 0.08 -10.88
N TRP A 133 0.07 0.98 -10.87
CA TRP A 133 -0.14 2.40 -11.11
C TRP A 133 0.93 2.94 -12.05
N ALA A 134 0.54 3.23 -13.30
CA ALA A 134 1.45 3.72 -14.34
C ALA A 134 0.71 4.46 -15.46
N GLY A 135 1.47 5.15 -16.30
CA GLY A 135 0.97 5.84 -17.49
C GLY A 135 0.95 7.36 -17.39
N ALA A 136 1.71 7.92 -16.44
CA ALA A 136 1.95 9.36 -16.33
C ALA A 136 2.70 9.92 -17.55
#